data_AF-A0A1F8UHC3-F1
#
_entry.id   AF-A0A1F8UHC3-F1
#
_cell.length_a   1.000
_cell.length_b   1.000
_cell.length_c   1.000
_cell.angle_alpha   90.00
_cell.angle_beta   90.00
_cell.angle_gamma   90.00
#
_symmetry.space_group_name_H-M   'P 1'
#
loop_
_entity.id
_entity.type
_entity.pdbx_description
1 polymer ?
#
loop_
_entity_poly.entity_id
_entity_poly.type
_entity_poly.pdbx_seq_one_letter_code
_entity_poly.pdbx_strand_id
1 'polypeptide(L)'
;MLSMLNNVKTSIKILLDIVKKKAIMLNEIYNITINQNTVITSDNVDMSMFREMIKEKKIKIDEINNMDQEFQNIYDSIKKDILKFKDNYKDNIVELKQYIRDDINMKMKIELQEEKNKQILEKI
;
A
#
# COMPACT_ATOMS: atom_id res chain seq x y z
N MET A 1 -7.59 11.50 31.41
CA MET A 1 -8.54 10.67 30.63
C MET A 1 -8.88 11.31 29.28
N LEU A 2 -9.46 12.53 29.26
CA LEU A 2 -9.73 13.27 28.00
C LEU A 2 -8.48 13.47 27.11
N SER A 3 -7.34 13.86 27.69
CA SER A 3 -6.08 14.00 26.93
C SER A 3 -5.61 12.70 26.28
N MET A 4 -5.72 11.59 27.01
CA MET A 4 -5.38 10.24 26.52
C MET A 4 -6.29 9.81 25.36
N LEU A 5 -7.61 10.04 25.47
CA LEU A 5 -8.55 9.74 24.38
C LEU A 5 -8.26 10.57 23.12
N ASN A 6 -7.88 11.83 23.29
CA ASN A 6 -7.50 12.71 22.18
C ASN A 6 -6.20 12.26 21.50
N ASN A 7 -5.20 11.84 22.29
CA ASN A 7 -3.93 11.34 21.74
C ASN A 7 -4.16 10.09 20.88
N VAL A 8 -4.95 9.13 21.37
CA VAL A 8 -5.27 7.91 20.61
C VAL A 8 -6.03 8.24 19.31
N LYS A 9 -7.00 9.17 19.35
CA LYS A 9 -7.68 9.62 18.13
C LYS A 9 -6.72 10.23 17.12
N THR A 10 -5.78 11.05 17.56
CA THR A 10 -4.75 11.63 16.69
C THR A 10 -3.88 10.54 16.07
N SER A 11 -3.42 9.56 16.86
CA SER A 11 -2.64 8.44 16.33
C SER A 11 -3.43 7.62 15.31
N ILE A 12 -4.73 7.36 15.53
CA ILE A 12 -5.57 6.65 14.54
C ILE A 12 -5.69 7.45 13.23
N LYS A 13 -5.80 8.79 13.29
CA LYS A 13 -5.79 9.63 12.09
C LYS A 13 -4.48 9.51 11.32
N ILE A 14 -3.35 9.50 12.03
CA ILE A 14 -2.03 9.31 11.40
C ILE A 14 -1.95 7.93 10.72
N LEU A 15 -2.41 6.86 11.40
CA LEU A 15 -2.48 5.53 10.79
C LEU A 15 -3.34 5.53 9.52
N LEU A 16 -4.48 6.22 9.54
CA LEU A 16 -5.36 6.35 8.39
C LEU A 16 -4.70 7.10 7.22
N ASP A 17 -3.97 8.17 7.51
CA ASP A 17 -3.22 8.93 6.50
C ASP A 17 -2.10 8.09 5.88
N ILE A 18 -1.42 7.28 6.68
CA ILE A 18 -0.41 6.32 6.18
C ILE A 18 -1.05 5.35 5.19
N VAL A 19 -2.16 4.71 5.56
CA VAL A 19 -2.83 3.74 4.67
C VAL A 19 -3.38 4.43 3.41
N LYS A 20 -3.92 5.64 3.51
CA LYS A 20 -4.37 6.42 2.34
C LYS A 20 -3.23 6.76 1.39
N LYS A 21 -2.04 7.13 1.91
CA LYS A 21 -0.85 7.36 1.08
C LYS A 21 -0.39 6.07 0.40
N LYS A 22 -0.37 4.96 1.13
CA LYS A 22 -0.07 3.64 0.55
C LYS A 22 -1.03 3.27 -0.58
N ALA A 23 -2.32 3.53 -0.43
CA ALA A 23 -3.31 3.26 -1.47
C ALA A 23 -2.99 4.01 -2.78
N ILE A 24 -2.54 5.27 -2.69
CA ILE A 24 -2.11 6.06 -3.86
C ILE A 24 -0.90 5.39 -4.53
N MET A 25 0.11 5.03 -3.74
CA MET A 25 1.34 4.40 -4.26
C MET A 25 1.11 3.01 -4.84
N LEU A 26 0.21 2.22 -4.25
CA LEU A 26 -0.22 0.93 -4.80
C LEU A 26 -0.92 1.13 -6.14
N ASN A 27 -1.74 2.17 -6.30
CA ASN A 27 -2.34 2.48 -7.59
C ASN A 27 -1.30 2.90 -8.64
N GLU A 28 -0.28 3.67 -8.25
CA GLU A 28 0.84 4.01 -9.13
C GLU A 28 1.64 2.76 -9.55
N ILE A 29 1.94 1.87 -8.59
CA ILE A 29 2.59 0.58 -8.87
C ILE A 29 1.76 -0.23 -9.85
N TYR A 30 0.45 -0.33 -9.63
CA TYR A 30 -0.46 -1.06 -10.52
C TYR A 30 -0.45 -0.50 -11.95
N ASN A 31 -0.46 0.83 -12.09
CA ASN A 31 -0.36 1.48 -13.40
C ASN A 31 0.98 1.20 -14.09
N ILE A 32 2.09 1.25 -13.35
CA ILE A 32 3.41 0.87 -13.87
C ILE A 32 3.39 -0.58 -14.34
N THR A 33 2.84 -1.49 -13.54
CA THR A 33 2.74 -2.93 -13.86
C THR A 33 1.86 -3.18 -15.10
N ILE A 34 0.78 -2.43 -15.30
CA ILE A 34 -0.01 -2.49 -16.55
C ILE A 34 0.82 -1.96 -17.72
N ASN A 35 1.48 -0.82 -17.57
CA ASN A 35 2.26 -0.23 -18.67
C ASN A 35 3.46 -1.11 -19.05
N GLN A 36 4.05 -1.82 -18.09
CA GLN A 36 5.03 -2.87 -18.34
C GLN A 36 4.49 -3.95 -19.28
N ASN A 37 3.22 -4.36 -19.12
CA ASN A 37 2.56 -5.29 -20.03
C ASN A 37 2.49 -4.74 -21.47
N THR A 38 2.10 -3.48 -21.62
CA THR A 38 2.03 -2.81 -22.93
C THR A 38 3.39 -2.77 -23.63
N VAL A 39 4.48 -2.53 -22.88
CA VAL A 39 5.84 -2.52 -23.45
C VAL A 39 6.26 -3.91 -23.93
N ILE A 40 6.09 -4.94 -23.10
CA ILE A 40 6.55 -6.31 -23.42
C ILE A 40 5.67 -7.03 -24.45
N THR A 41 4.47 -6.52 -24.72
CA THR A 41 3.57 -7.05 -25.76
C THR A 41 3.67 -6.30 -27.08
N SER A 42 4.50 -5.25 -27.15
CA SER A 42 4.75 -4.50 -28.39
C SER A 42 5.67 -5.26 -29.34
N ASP A 43 5.55 -4.98 -30.65
CA ASP A 43 6.38 -5.61 -31.69
C ASP A 43 7.89 -5.35 -31.51
N ASN A 44 8.24 -4.22 -30.89
CA ASN A 44 9.63 -3.84 -30.60
C ASN A 44 9.77 -3.46 -29.12
N VAL A 45 10.11 -4.46 -28.30
CA VAL A 45 10.23 -4.28 -26.85
C VAL A 45 11.39 -3.33 -26.50
N ASP A 46 11.06 -2.17 -25.92
CA ASP A 46 12.05 -1.28 -25.33
C ASP A 46 12.46 -1.78 -23.93
N MET A 47 13.49 -2.61 -23.90
CA MET A 47 14.05 -3.15 -22.66
C MET A 47 14.69 -2.08 -21.76
N SER A 48 15.05 -0.91 -22.31
CA SER A 48 15.56 0.19 -21.49
C SER A 48 14.42 0.83 -20.69
N MET A 49 13.33 1.19 -21.37
CA MET A 49 12.11 1.71 -20.74
C MET A 49 11.55 0.71 -19.70
N PHE A 50 11.53 -0.58 -20.04
CA PHE A 50 11.08 -1.62 -19.11
C PHE A 50 11.92 -1.69 -17.82
N ARG A 51 13.25 -1.57 -17.93
CA ARG A 51 14.14 -1.54 -16.75
C ARG A 51 13.94 -0.30 -15.89
N GLU A 52 13.67 0.86 -16.47
CA GLU A 52 13.34 2.06 -15.70
C GLU A 52 12.03 1.90 -14.94
N MET A 53 11.01 1.29 -15.55
CA MET A 53 9.76 0.95 -14.85
C MET A 53 9.98 0.02 -13.64
N ILE A 54 10.89 -0.96 -13.75
CA ILE A 54 11.26 -1.82 -12.60
C ILE A 54 11.86 -0.98 -11.46
N LYS A 55 12.78 -0.06 -11.79
CA LYS A 55 13.44 0.79 -10.79
C LYS A 55 12.42 1.71 -10.10
N GLU A 56 11.55 2.35 -10.86
CA GLU A 56 10.51 3.23 -10.32
C GLU A 56 9.58 2.47 -9.36
N LYS A 57 9.13 1.28 -9.78
CA LYS A 57 8.31 0.40 -8.94
C LYS A 57 9.02 0.01 -7.64
N LYS A 58 10.33 -0.29 -7.71
CA LYS A 58 11.14 -0.63 -6.53
C LYS A 58 11.19 0.52 -5.51
N ILE A 59 11.40 1.75 -5.97
CA ILE A 59 11.43 2.94 -5.09
C ILE A 59 10.11 3.06 -4.32
N LYS A 60 8.98 2.91 -5.01
CA LYS A 60 7.65 2.98 -4.37
C LYS A 60 7.42 1.84 -3.38
N ILE A 61 7.87 0.63 -3.70
CA ILE A 61 7.80 -0.52 -2.78
C ILE A 61 8.62 -0.27 -1.52
N ASP A 62 9.84 0.25 -1.66
CA ASP A 62 10.72 0.55 -0.52
C ASP A 62 10.09 1.63 0.39
N GLU A 63 9.46 2.65 -0.18
CA GLU A 63 8.70 3.65 0.57
C GLU A 63 7.47 3.06 1.28
N ILE A 64 6.72 2.16 0.62
CA ILE A 64 5.61 1.43 1.26
C ILE A 64 6.10 0.60 2.46
N ASN A 65 7.26 -0.06 2.35
CA ASN A 65 7.84 -0.84 3.44
C ASN A 65 8.20 0.05 4.65
N ASN A 66 8.73 1.25 4.39
CA ASN A 66 9.00 2.24 5.45
C ASN A 66 7.71 2.70 6.13
N MET A 67 6.65 2.96 5.34
CA MET A 67 5.33 3.31 5.86
C MET A 67 4.70 2.17 6.69
N ASP A 68 4.89 0.91 6.28
CA ASP A 68 4.41 -0.26 7.02
C ASP A 68 5.12 -0.37 8.38
N GLN A 69 6.42 -0.07 8.45
CA GLN A 69 7.16 -0.01 9.72
C GLN A 69 6.68 1.14 10.62
N GLU A 70 6.48 2.33 10.07
CA GLU A 70 5.94 3.49 10.79
C GLU A 70 4.53 3.19 11.33
N PHE A 71 3.66 2.60 10.50
CA PHE A 71 2.33 2.16 10.87
C PHE A 71 2.37 1.21 12.07
N GLN A 72 3.22 0.17 11.99
CA GLN A 72 3.32 -0.84 13.04
C GLN A 72 3.76 -0.22 14.37
N ASN A 73 4.75 0.67 14.34
CA ASN A 73 5.25 1.37 15.53
C ASN A 73 4.15 2.21 16.21
N ILE A 74 3.38 2.96 15.42
CA ILE A 74 2.28 3.79 15.94
C ILE A 74 1.17 2.90 16.49
N TYR A 75 0.76 1.87 15.74
CA TYR A 75 -0.29 0.96 16.16
C TYR A 75 0.06 0.25 17.47
N ASP A 76 1.29 -0.24 17.62
CA ASP A 76 1.75 -0.89 18.84
C ASP A 76 1.70 0.01 20.07
N SER A 77 1.90 1.32 19.90
CA SER A 77 1.82 2.30 20.99
C SER A 77 0.39 2.52 21.49
N ILE A 78 -0.63 2.36 20.65
CA ILE A 78 -2.03 2.68 20.98
C ILE A 78 -2.95 1.45 21.11
N LYS A 79 -2.51 0.25 20.71
CA LYS A 79 -3.38 -0.94 20.63
C LYS A 79 -4.07 -1.30 21.96
N LYS A 80 -3.38 -1.13 23.10
CA LYS A 80 -3.95 -1.41 24.43
C LYS A 80 -5.09 -0.43 24.76
N ASP A 81 -4.94 0.82 24.38
CA ASP A 81 -5.91 1.87 24.66
C ASP A 81 -7.13 1.79 23.74
N ILE A 82 -6.92 1.39 22.48
CA ILE A 82 -8.01 1.06 21.56
C ILE A 82 -8.88 -0.06 22.13
N LEU A 83 -8.27 -1.12 22.67
CA LEU A 83 -9.00 -2.24 23.27
C LEU A 83 -9.77 -1.83 24.52
N LYS A 84 -9.16 -1.00 25.37
CA LYS A 84 -9.77 -0.51 26.62
C LYS A 84 -10.94 0.44 26.40
N PHE A 85 -10.89 1.26 25.35
CA PHE A 85 -11.89 2.31 25.06
C PHE A 85 -12.51 2.12 23.66
N LYS A 86 -12.86 0.88 23.33
CA LYS A 86 -13.27 0.46 21.97
C LYS A 86 -14.39 1.31 21.37
N ASP A 87 -15.40 1.65 22.16
CA ASP A 87 -16.56 2.40 21.69
C ASP A 87 -16.21 3.83 21.28
N ASN A 88 -15.16 4.43 21.88
CA ASN A 88 -14.72 5.79 21.56
C ASN A 88 -14.06 5.93 20.19
N TYR A 89 -13.66 4.81 19.57
CA TYR A 89 -12.91 4.80 18.31
C TYR A 89 -13.53 3.90 17.24
N LYS A 90 -14.73 3.36 17.49
CA LYS A 90 -15.36 2.34 16.64
C LYS A 90 -15.37 2.73 15.16
N ASP A 91 -15.86 3.93 14.84
CA ASP A 91 -15.99 4.39 13.46
C ASP A 91 -14.62 4.58 12.78
N ASN A 92 -13.66 5.16 13.50
CA ASN A 92 -12.29 5.33 12.99
C ASN A 92 -11.61 3.98 12.71
N ILE A 93 -11.83 2.99 13.57
CA ILE A 93 -11.28 1.63 13.39
C ILE A 93 -11.96 0.90 12.24
N VAL A 94 -13.26 1.12 12.03
CA VAL A 94 -13.98 0.57 10.87
C VAL A 94 -13.42 1.15 9.57
N GLU A 95 -13.24 2.47 9.50
CA GLU A 95 -12.64 3.13 8.33
C GLU A 95 -11.21 2.62 8.08
N LEU A 96 -10.36 2.59 9.12
CA LEU A 96 -8.99 2.11 9.00
C LEU A 96 -8.91 0.67 8.47
N LYS A 97 -9.77 -0.22 8.99
CA LYS A 97 -9.88 -1.60 8.50
C LYS A 97 -10.34 -1.69 7.06
N GLN A 98 -11.22 -0.78 6.62
CA GLN A 98 -11.66 -0.75 5.23
C GLN A 98 -10.49 -0.44 4.30
N TYR A 99 -9.75 0.64 4.56
CA TYR A 99 -8.58 1.00 3.75
C TYR A 99 -7.52 -0.11 3.74
N ILE A 100 -7.27 -0.78 4.86
CA ILE A 100 -6.32 -1.92 4.91
C ILE A 100 -6.78 -3.06 3.99
N ARG A 101 -8.09 -3.38 3.96
CA ARG A 101 -8.61 -4.40 3.04
C ARG A 101 -8.44 -3.98 1.58
N ASP A 102 -8.68 -2.71 1.29
CA ASP A 102 -8.55 -2.17 -0.07
C ASP A 102 -7.09 -2.20 -0.55
N ASP A 103 -6.13 -1.88 0.32
CA ASP A 103 -4.69 -2.05 0.06
C ASP A 103 -4.33 -3.51 -0.25
N ILE A 104 -4.84 -4.48 0.55
CA ILE A 104 -4.60 -5.92 0.31
C ILE A 104 -5.17 -6.34 -1.05
N ASN A 105 -6.39 -5.89 -1.37
CA ASN A 105 -7.00 -6.16 -2.67
C ASN A 105 -6.18 -5.60 -3.83
N MET A 106 -5.63 -4.39 -3.68
CA MET A 106 -4.77 -3.80 -4.69
C MET A 106 -3.45 -4.57 -4.84
N LYS A 107 -2.82 -4.99 -3.74
CA LYS A 107 -1.62 -5.85 -3.78
C LYS A 107 -1.87 -7.15 -4.54
N MET A 108 -2.99 -7.84 -4.30
CA MET A 108 -3.36 -9.03 -5.07
C MET A 108 -3.54 -8.74 -6.56
N LYS A 109 -4.14 -7.60 -6.94
CA LYS A 109 -4.26 -7.20 -8.36
C LYS A 109 -2.90 -6.95 -9.01
N ILE A 110 -1.97 -6.31 -8.29
CA ILE A 110 -0.60 -6.11 -8.75
C ILE A 110 0.07 -7.48 -8.96
N GLU A 111 0.04 -8.36 -7.97
CA GLU A 111 0.65 -9.70 -8.06
C GLU A 111 0.14 -10.51 -9.25
N LEU A 112 -1.18 -10.50 -9.49
CA LEU A 112 -1.78 -11.16 -10.65
C LEU A 112 -1.29 -10.57 -11.97
N GLN A 113 -1.08 -9.26 -12.06
CA GLN A 113 -0.58 -8.62 -13.28
C GLN A 113 0.93 -8.82 -13.45
N GLU A 114 1.71 -8.82 -12.37
CA GLU A 114 3.14 -9.17 -12.40
C GLU A 114 3.35 -10.58 -12.94
N GLU A 115 2.56 -11.55 -12.47
CA GLU A 115 2.66 -12.94 -12.93
C GLU A 115 2.35 -13.05 -14.44
N LYS A 116 1.33 -12.33 -14.93
CA LYS A 116 1.05 -12.25 -16.37
C LYS A 116 2.23 -11.65 -17.15
N ASN A 117 2.83 -10.57 -16.65
CA ASN A 117 3.96 -9.94 -17.30
C ASN A 117 5.17 -10.87 -17.36
N LYS A 118 5.45 -11.59 -16.26
CA LYS A 118 6.53 -12.55 -16.17
C LYS A 118 6.37 -13.69 -17.18
N GLN A 119 5.18 -14.26 -17.30
CA GLN A 119 4.89 -15.33 -18.27
C GLN A 119 5.06 -14.91 -19.73
N ILE A 120 4.89 -13.63 -20.04
CA ILE A 120 5.15 -13.09 -21.39
C ILE A 120 6.66 -12.93 -21.60
N LEU A 121 7.36 -12.35 -20.62
CA LEU A 121 8.82 -12.16 -20.69
C LEU A 121 9.59 -13.47 -20.82
N GLU A 122 9.14 -14.55 -20.18
CA GLU A 122 9.76 -15.87 -20.30
C GLU A 122 9.67 -16.48 -21.72
N LYS A 123 8.83 -15.90 -22.59
CA LYS A 123 8.64 -16.35 -23.98
C LYS A 123 9.41 -15.50 -25.00
N ILE A 124 10.12 -14.45 -24.56
CA ILE A 124 10.87 -13.50 -25.38
C ILE A 124 12.36 -13.73 -25.15
#